data_AF-A0A377G7L3-F1
#
_entry.id   AF-A0A377G7L3-F1
#
_cell.length_a   1.000
_cell.length_b   1.000
_cell.length_c   1.000
_cell.angle_alpha   90.00
_cell.angle_beta   90.00
_cell.angle_gamma   90.00
#
_symmetry.space_group_name_H-M   'P 1'
#
loop_
_entity.id
_entity.type
_entity.pdbx_description
1 polymer ?
#
loop_
_entity_poly.entity_id
_entity_poly.type
_entity_poly.pdbx_seq_one_letter_code
_entity_poly.pdbx_strand_id
1 'polypeptide(L)'
;MPFINQPKEVPKLITLAAQVLYEHKPHLFFSFYKSKQILPEIENKYVNPTIQKLIDEREKIYLSNVEKRKRKIANYTSRLDENECFRKCTYLALIALSAGVHMSIYYIMKASGVSSSTSITFLATMPATIMVMACFSPFATHYLSKAMAHCAAPRVRNEPIDLEKELADIESNHQRGFLSV
;
A
#
# COMPACT_ATOMS: atom_id res chain seq x y z
N MET A 1 -65.16 3.10 -11.27
CA MET A 1 -63.75 3.53 -11.15
C MET A 1 -63.08 3.27 -12.49
N PRO A 2 -62.53 4.27 -13.18
CA PRO A 2 -61.84 4.02 -14.45
C PRO A 2 -60.47 3.41 -14.20
N PHE A 3 -60.14 2.34 -14.93
CA PHE A 3 -58.79 1.80 -15.00
C PHE A 3 -57.92 2.80 -15.77
N ILE A 4 -57.06 3.52 -15.05
CA ILE A 4 -56.00 4.33 -15.65
C ILE A 4 -54.98 3.34 -16.21
N ASN A 5 -55.11 2.99 -17.49
CA ASN A 5 -54.05 2.31 -18.23
C ASN A 5 -52.87 3.28 -18.32
N GLN A 6 -51.87 3.10 -17.44
CA GLN A 6 -50.58 3.72 -17.66
C GLN A 6 -50.03 3.18 -18.99
N PRO A 7 -49.60 4.04 -19.93
CA PRO A 7 -49.00 3.57 -21.16
C PRO A 7 -47.77 2.73 -20.80
N LYS A 8 -47.75 1.47 -21.22
CA LYS A 8 -46.53 0.65 -21.21
C LYS A 8 -45.52 1.38 -22.10
N GLU A 9 -44.57 2.10 -21.51
CA GLU A 9 -43.47 2.69 -22.24
C GLU A 9 -42.74 1.55 -22.97
N VAL A 10 -42.81 1.58 -24.30
CA VAL A 10 -42.07 0.64 -25.14
C VAL A 10 -40.59 0.96 -24.93
N PRO A 11 -39.76 0.00 -24.47
CA PRO A 11 -38.35 0.24 -24.26
C PRO A 11 -37.69 0.72 -25.55
N LYS A 12 -36.86 1.76 -25.46
CA LYS A 12 -36.11 2.25 -26.62
C LYS A 12 -35.24 1.12 -27.17
N LEU A 13 -35.10 1.06 -28.49
CA LEU A 13 -34.31 0.03 -29.19
C LEU A 13 -32.87 -0.04 -28.65
N ILE A 14 -32.32 1.11 -28.27
CA ILE A 14 -31.01 1.25 -27.62
C ILE A 14 -30.94 0.50 -26.28
N THR A 15 -31.98 0.58 -25.45
CA THR A 15 -32.04 -0.07 -24.14
C THR A 15 -32.17 -1.60 -24.28
N LEU A 16 -32.94 -2.06 -25.27
CA LEU A 16 -33.06 -3.47 -25.63
C LEU A 16 -31.75 -4.04 -26.18
N ALA A 17 -31.11 -3.32 -27.10
CA ALA A 17 -29.81 -3.71 -27.64
C ALA A 17 -28.76 -3.81 -26.52
N ALA A 18 -28.73 -2.85 -25.59
CA ALA A 18 -27.86 -2.89 -24.43
C ALA A 18 -28.15 -4.10 -23.53
N GLN A 19 -29.41 -4.41 -23.25
CA GLN A 19 -29.76 -5.56 -22.42
C GLN A 19 -29.31 -6.89 -23.06
N VAL A 20 -29.57 -7.08 -24.36
CA VAL A 20 -29.16 -8.27 -25.13
C VAL A 20 -27.63 -8.38 -25.18
N LEU A 21 -26.92 -7.26 -25.37
CA LEU A 21 -25.47 -7.19 -25.31
C LEU A 21 -24.95 -7.59 -23.91
N TYR A 22 -25.63 -7.19 -22.84
CA TYR A 22 -25.20 -7.50 -21.48
C TYR A 22 -25.38 -8.97 -21.15
N GLU A 23 -26.48 -9.57 -21.60
CA GLU A 23 -26.78 -10.99 -21.38
C GLU A 23 -25.88 -11.92 -22.20
N HIS A 24 -25.56 -11.56 -23.44
CA HIS A 24 -24.87 -12.47 -24.36
C HIS A 24 -23.39 -12.13 -24.60
N LYS A 25 -23.01 -10.86 -24.57
CA LYS A 25 -21.65 -10.40 -24.91
C LYS A 25 -21.23 -9.17 -24.09
N PRO A 26 -21.15 -9.28 -22.75
CA PRO A 26 -20.90 -8.13 -21.86
C PRO A 26 -19.53 -7.46 -22.11
N HIS A 27 -18.54 -8.18 -22.65
CA HIS A 27 -17.23 -7.64 -23.02
C HIS A 27 -17.32 -6.54 -24.10
N LEU A 28 -18.31 -6.58 -24.98
CA LEU A 28 -18.48 -5.56 -26.04
C LEU A 28 -18.75 -4.17 -25.48
N PHE A 29 -19.27 -4.04 -24.26
CA PHE A 29 -19.48 -2.74 -23.62
C PHE A 29 -18.20 -1.94 -23.39
N PHE A 30 -17.10 -2.61 -23.09
CA PHE A 30 -15.82 -1.95 -22.87
C PHE A 30 -15.20 -1.47 -24.19
N SER A 31 -15.49 -2.15 -25.30
CA SER A 31 -15.09 -1.69 -26.65
C SER A 31 -15.83 -0.41 -27.07
N PHE A 32 -17.06 -0.22 -26.58
CA PHE A 32 -17.81 1.01 -26.81
C PHE A 32 -17.30 2.19 -25.99
N TYR A 33 -16.67 1.94 -24.83
CA TYR A 33 -16.10 2.97 -23.96
C TYR A 33 -14.99 3.79 -24.65
N LYS A 34 -14.18 3.15 -25.49
CA LYS A 34 -13.14 3.84 -26.29
C LYS A 34 -13.68 4.53 -27.55
N SER A 35 -14.81 4.07 -28.10
CA SER A 35 -15.19 4.42 -29.48
C SER A 35 -16.29 5.47 -29.62
N LYS A 36 -17.22 5.65 -28.66
CA LYS A 36 -18.30 6.66 -28.74
C LYS A 36 -18.84 7.11 -27.37
N GLN A 37 -19.51 8.27 -27.33
CA GLN A 37 -20.35 8.71 -26.20
C GLN A 37 -21.47 7.68 -25.97
N ILE A 38 -21.30 6.83 -24.96
CA ILE A 38 -22.37 5.97 -24.44
C ILE A 38 -23.35 6.87 -23.67
N LEU A 39 -24.64 6.60 -23.78
CA LEU A 39 -25.64 7.31 -22.98
C LEU A 39 -25.38 7.04 -21.49
N PRO A 40 -25.37 8.06 -20.60
CA PRO A 40 -25.06 7.88 -19.18
C PRO A 40 -25.92 6.82 -18.47
N GLU A 41 -27.18 6.64 -18.91
CA GLU A 41 -28.08 5.61 -18.36
C GLU A 41 -27.60 4.17 -18.64
N ILE A 42 -27.00 3.93 -19.80
CA ILE A 42 -26.52 2.59 -20.20
C ILE A 42 -25.17 2.31 -19.54
N GLU A 43 -24.31 3.32 -19.48
CA GLU A 43 -23.03 3.25 -18.79
C GLU A 43 -23.24 2.92 -17.30
N ASN A 44 -24.12 3.67 -16.62
CA ASN A 44 -24.41 3.45 -15.21
C ASN A 44 -25.07 2.09 -14.93
N LYS A 45 -25.89 1.59 -15.86
CA LYS A 45 -26.65 0.36 -15.62
C LYS A 45 -25.89 -0.93 -15.96
N TYR A 46 -25.03 -0.91 -16.97
CA TYR A 46 -24.42 -2.12 -17.52
C TYR A 46 -22.88 -2.12 -17.48
N VAL A 47 -22.27 -0.94 -17.56
CA VAL A 47 -20.81 -0.81 -17.64
C VAL A 47 -20.21 -0.59 -16.25
N ASN A 48 -20.71 0.40 -15.52
CA ASN A 48 -20.21 0.76 -14.19
C ASN A 48 -20.27 -0.37 -13.16
N PRO A 49 -21.33 -1.19 -13.08
CA PRO A 49 -21.35 -2.31 -12.14
C PRO A 49 -20.26 -3.34 -12.44
N THR A 50 -19.96 -3.57 -13.72
CA THR A 50 -18.93 -4.53 -14.16
C THR A 50 -17.54 -3.99 -13.87
N ILE A 51 -17.28 -2.72 -14.16
CA ILE A 51 -16.04 -2.02 -13.80
C ILE A 51 -15.85 -2.04 -12.28
N GLN A 52 -16.90 -1.72 -11.51
CA GLN A 52 -16.85 -1.68 -10.06
C GLN A 52 -16.50 -3.06 -9.48
N LYS A 53 -17.09 -4.13 -10.03
CA LYS A 53 -16.75 -5.50 -9.61
C LYS A 53 -15.27 -5.84 -9.86
N LEU A 54 -14.72 -5.44 -11.01
CA LEU A 54 -13.30 -5.62 -11.32
C LEU A 54 -12.40 -4.82 -10.36
N ILE A 55 -12.79 -3.58 -10.04
CA ILE A 55 -12.12 -2.74 -9.04
C ILE A 55 -12.14 -3.45 -7.68
N ASP A 56 -13.30 -3.91 -7.22
CA ASP A 56 -13.46 -4.57 -5.92
C ASP A 56 -12.63 -5.87 -5.82
N GLU A 57 -12.57 -6.66 -6.90
CA GLU A 57 -11.74 -7.87 -6.95
C GLU A 57 -10.24 -7.55 -6.87
N ARG A 58 -9.80 -6.55 -7.63
CA ARG A 58 -8.40 -6.09 -7.61
C ARG A 58 -8.03 -5.44 -6.28
N GLU A 59 -8.93 -4.68 -5.68
CA GLU A 59 -8.74 -4.09 -4.35
C GLU A 59 -8.57 -5.17 -3.29
N LYS A 60 -9.40 -6.23 -3.31
CA LYS A 60 -9.24 -7.38 -2.41
C LYS A 60 -7.87 -8.04 -2.56
N ILE A 61 -7.40 -8.23 -3.78
CA ILE A 61 -6.06 -8.79 -4.05
C ILE A 61 -4.97 -7.85 -3.52
N TYR A 62 -5.09 -6.55 -3.77
CA TYR A 62 -4.16 -5.54 -3.28
C TYR A 62 -4.09 -5.54 -1.75
N LEU A 63 -5.24 -5.48 -1.06
CA LEU A 63 -5.33 -5.52 0.40
C LEU A 63 -4.74 -6.82 0.96
N SER A 64 -5.02 -7.96 0.33
CA SER A 64 -4.40 -9.24 0.70
C SER A 64 -2.87 -9.19 0.59
N ASN A 65 -2.33 -8.59 -0.47
CA ASN A 65 -0.90 -8.43 -0.66
C ASN A 65 -0.28 -7.45 0.35
N VAL A 66 -0.99 -6.39 0.73
CA VAL A 66 -0.59 -5.48 1.81
C VAL A 66 -0.47 -6.23 3.13
N GLU A 67 -1.46 -7.07 3.48
CA GLU A 67 -1.42 -7.88 4.69
C GLU A 67 -0.30 -8.92 4.66
N LYS A 68 -0.09 -9.61 3.53
CA LYS A 68 1.07 -10.50 3.34
C LYS A 68 2.39 -9.77 3.55
N ARG A 69 2.51 -8.54 3.05
CA ARG A 69 3.71 -7.70 3.25
C ARG A 69 3.91 -7.35 4.71
N LYS A 70 2.85 -6.96 5.44
CA LYS A 70 2.93 -6.67 6.89
C LYS A 70 3.46 -7.89 7.66
N ARG A 71 2.96 -9.09 7.35
CA ARG A 71 3.45 -10.34 7.98
C ARG A 71 4.93 -10.61 7.64
N LYS A 72 5.36 -10.38 6.40
CA LYS A 72 6.79 -10.51 6.02
C LYS A 72 7.68 -9.54 6.79
N ILE A 73 7.26 -8.27 6.93
CA ILE A 73 7.99 -7.27 7.72
C ILE A 73 8.10 -7.74 9.16
N ALA A 74 7.00 -8.16 9.79
CA ALA A 74 7.01 -8.64 11.17
C ALA A 74 7.96 -9.84 11.36
N ASN A 75 7.97 -10.79 10.41
CA ASN A 75 8.90 -11.92 10.43
C ASN A 75 10.36 -11.46 10.32
N TYR A 76 10.69 -10.58 9.38
CA TYR A 76 12.05 -10.04 9.27
C TYR A 76 12.48 -9.25 10.50
N THR A 77 11.58 -8.46 11.10
CA THR A 77 11.81 -7.74 12.34
C THR A 77 12.14 -8.71 13.48
N SER A 78 11.32 -9.74 13.71
CA SER A 78 11.57 -10.74 14.77
C SER A 78 12.89 -11.48 14.54
N ARG A 79 13.21 -11.87 13.31
CA ARG A 79 14.50 -12.50 12.98
C ARG A 79 15.71 -11.61 13.26
N LEU A 80 15.58 -10.29 13.07
CA LEU A 80 16.63 -9.34 13.39
C LEU A 80 16.73 -9.09 14.90
N ASP A 81 15.60 -8.98 15.59
CA ASP A 81 15.54 -8.78 17.04
C ASP A 81 16.14 -9.96 17.82
N GLU A 82 15.93 -11.19 17.33
CA GLU A 82 16.50 -12.42 17.89
C GLU A 82 17.98 -12.62 17.54
N ASN A 83 18.48 -11.91 16.52
CA ASN A 83 19.88 -12.01 16.11
C ASN A 83 20.78 -11.25 17.09
N GLU A 84 21.53 -11.99 17.90
CA GLU A 84 22.43 -11.39 18.88
C GLU A 84 23.50 -10.48 18.27
N CYS A 85 24.04 -10.85 17.11
CA CYS A 85 25.06 -10.06 16.44
C CYS A 85 24.47 -8.70 16.02
N PHE A 86 23.30 -8.72 15.39
CA PHE A 86 22.57 -7.50 15.05
C PHE A 86 22.31 -6.62 16.28
N ARG A 87 21.84 -7.21 17.38
CA ARG A 87 21.57 -6.49 18.63
C ARG A 87 22.84 -5.87 19.22
N LYS A 88 23.94 -6.62 19.27
CA LYS A 88 25.24 -6.14 19.78
C LYS A 88 25.81 -5.03 18.90
N CYS A 89 25.80 -5.19 17.58
CA CYS A 89 26.25 -4.17 16.64
C CYS A 89 25.41 -2.89 16.73
N THR A 90 24.08 -3.03 16.81
CA THR A 90 23.17 -1.88 16.94
C THR A 90 23.38 -1.15 18.25
N TYR A 91 23.57 -1.88 19.35
CA TYR A 91 23.90 -1.30 20.65
C TYR A 91 25.20 -0.48 20.60
N LEU A 92 26.27 -1.05 20.03
CA LEU A 92 27.55 -0.33 19.87
C LEU A 92 27.40 0.90 18.96
N ALA A 93 26.64 0.79 17.88
CA ALA A 93 26.38 1.92 16.98
C ALA A 93 25.61 3.04 17.69
N LEU A 94 24.60 2.70 18.51
CA LEU A 94 23.83 3.67 19.30
C LEU A 94 24.70 4.36 20.36
N ILE A 95 25.60 3.63 21.02
CA ILE A 95 26.58 4.22 21.94
C ILE A 95 27.54 5.15 21.20
N ALA A 96 28.08 4.73 20.06
CA ALA A 96 28.99 5.57 19.28
C ALA A 96 28.29 6.87 18.82
N LEU A 97 27.03 6.75 18.39
CA LEU A 97 26.21 7.90 17.99
C LEU A 97 25.92 8.83 19.18
N SER A 98 25.56 8.29 20.35
CA SER A 98 25.30 9.11 21.55
C SER A 98 26.55 9.83 22.04
N ALA A 99 27.68 9.13 22.06
CA ALA A 99 28.99 9.69 22.39
C ALA A 99 29.37 10.81 21.42
N GLY A 100 29.18 10.58 20.10
CA GLY A 100 29.43 11.58 19.07
C GLY A 100 28.58 12.84 19.24
N VAL A 101 27.29 12.69 19.54
CA VAL A 101 26.39 13.81 19.83
C VAL A 101 26.84 14.56 21.09
N HIS A 102 27.17 13.85 22.16
CA HIS A 102 27.65 14.45 23.42
C HIS A 102 28.93 15.28 23.18
N MET A 103 29.91 14.71 22.46
CA MET A 103 31.14 15.41 22.10
C MET A 103 30.88 16.62 21.20
N SER A 104 29.95 16.51 20.26
CA SER A 104 29.59 17.63 19.36
C SER A 104 29.03 18.80 20.16
N ILE A 105 28.14 18.54 21.12
CA ILE A 105 27.60 19.58 22.02
C ILE A 105 28.70 20.22 22.85
N TYR A 106 29.63 19.43 23.39
CA TYR A 106 30.79 19.94 24.13
C TYR A 106 31.61 20.95 23.30
N TYR A 107 31.93 20.61 22.05
CA TYR A 107 32.68 21.51 21.17
C TYR A 107 31.88 22.75 20.77
N ILE A 108 30.57 22.61 20.54
CA ILE A 108 29.68 23.75 20.28
C ILE A 108 29.67 24.71 21.48
N MET A 109 29.50 24.20 22.71
CA MET A 109 29.55 25.03 23.93
C MET A 109 30.87 25.78 24.04
N LYS A 110 32.00 25.11 23.77
CA LYS A 110 33.32 25.73 23.79
C LYS A 110 33.44 26.84 22.74
N ALA A 111 32.95 26.61 21.53
CA ALA A 111 32.97 27.59 20.44
C ALA A 111 32.05 28.79 20.72
N SER A 112 30.95 28.59 21.45
CA SER A 112 30.02 29.64 21.86
C SER A 112 30.50 30.50 23.05
N GLY A 113 31.73 30.30 23.53
CA GLY A 113 32.31 31.10 24.62
C GLY A 113 31.74 30.75 26.01
N VAL A 114 31.11 29.59 26.17
CA VAL A 114 30.67 29.08 27.48
C VAL A 114 31.90 28.88 28.38
N SER A 115 31.75 29.12 29.69
CA SER A 115 32.84 28.98 30.65
C SER A 115 33.45 27.57 30.60
N SER A 116 34.78 27.48 30.73
CA SER A 116 35.48 26.18 30.69
C SER A 116 35.00 25.23 31.79
N SER A 117 34.66 25.75 32.96
CA SER A 117 34.06 24.99 34.07
C SER A 117 32.75 24.30 33.62
N THR A 118 31.85 25.05 32.99
CA THR A 118 30.56 24.53 32.51
C THR A 118 30.75 23.49 31.40
N SER A 119 31.63 23.73 30.43
CA SER A 119 31.90 22.79 29.33
C SER A 119 32.53 21.48 29.83
N ILE A 120 33.47 21.56 30.77
CA ILE A 120 34.09 20.37 31.38
C ILE A 120 33.08 19.60 32.23
N THR A 121 32.24 20.32 32.99
CA THR A 121 31.16 19.70 33.77
C THR A 121 30.19 18.95 32.85
N PHE A 122 29.84 19.52 31.71
CA PHE A 122 29.02 18.84 30.70
C PHE A 122 29.72 17.61 30.11
N LEU A 123 31.02 17.67 29.82
CA LEU A 123 31.75 16.49 29.37
C LEU A 123 31.74 15.37 30.42
N ALA A 124 31.84 15.72 31.70
CA ALA A 124 31.79 14.77 32.81
C ALA A 124 30.43 14.07 32.96
N THR A 125 29.34 14.57 32.36
CA THR A 125 28.03 13.88 32.36
C THR A 125 27.91 12.79 31.29
N MET A 126 28.95 12.55 30.49
CA MET A 126 28.95 11.52 29.44
C MET A 126 28.55 10.12 29.94
N PRO A 127 28.99 9.63 31.13
CA PRO A 127 28.51 8.35 31.66
C PRO A 127 26.99 8.31 31.88
N ALA A 128 26.40 9.43 32.29
CA ALA A 128 24.95 9.55 32.46
C ALA A 128 24.24 9.46 31.10
N THR A 129 24.77 10.11 30.07
CA THR A 129 24.27 10.01 28.69
C THR A 129 24.29 8.56 28.18
N ILE A 130 25.37 7.81 28.46
CA ILE A 130 25.50 6.40 28.10
C ILE A 130 24.47 5.54 28.85
N MET A 131 24.30 5.75 30.16
CA MET A 131 23.29 5.06 30.99
C MET A 131 21.87 5.26 30.44
N VAL A 132 21.52 6.52 30.14
CA VAL A 132 20.23 6.85 29.54
C VAL A 132 20.05 6.13 28.20
N MET A 133 21.05 6.17 27.32
CA MET A 133 20.98 5.48 26.03
C MET A 133 20.84 3.96 26.18
N ALA A 134 21.52 3.34 27.15
CA ALA A 134 21.41 1.91 27.41
C ALA A 134 19.97 1.51 27.77
N CYS A 135 19.24 2.34 28.53
CA CYS A 135 17.82 2.12 28.83
C CYS A 135 16.91 2.23 27.60
N PHE A 136 17.21 3.13 26.66
CA PHE A 136 16.44 3.30 25.42
C PHE A 136 16.85 2.35 24.29
N SER A 137 18.02 1.73 24.40
CA SER A 137 18.61 0.93 23.33
C SER A 137 17.74 -0.27 22.88
N PRO A 138 17.04 -1.02 23.74
CA PRO A 138 16.19 -2.13 23.29
C PRO A 138 15.06 -1.64 22.36
N PHE A 139 14.44 -0.53 22.73
CA PHE A 139 13.39 0.09 21.93
C PHE A 139 13.96 0.60 20.60
N ALA A 140 15.05 1.38 20.64
CA ALA A 140 15.71 1.89 19.44
C ALA A 140 16.15 0.77 18.48
N THR A 141 16.64 -0.35 19.02
CA THR A 141 17.04 -1.53 18.23
C THR A 141 15.85 -2.15 17.51
N HIS A 142 14.70 -2.28 18.18
CA HIS A 142 13.46 -2.78 17.56
C HIS A 142 12.94 -1.86 16.45
N TYR A 143 13.02 -0.53 16.63
CA TYR A 143 12.65 0.39 15.55
C TYR A 143 13.60 0.30 14.36
N LEU A 144 14.91 0.13 14.62
CA LEU A 144 15.90 -0.05 13.56
C LEU A 144 15.67 -1.36 12.80
N SER A 145 15.42 -2.47 13.50
CA SER A 145 15.12 -3.76 12.88
C SER A 145 13.84 -3.69 12.03
N LYS A 146 12.81 -3.00 12.52
CA LYS A 146 11.59 -2.72 11.75
C LYS A 146 11.86 -1.87 10.52
N ALA A 147 12.66 -0.81 10.62
CA ALA A 147 13.03 0.02 9.48
C ALA A 147 13.77 -0.80 8.42
N MET A 148 14.74 -1.62 8.82
CA MET A 148 15.47 -2.51 7.91
C MET A 148 14.55 -3.55 7.27
N ALA A 149 13.63 -4.13 8.03
CA ALA A 149 12.62 -5.05 7.51
C ALA A 149 11.71 -4.39 6.47
N HIS A 150 11.34 -3.12 6.65
CA HIS A 150 10.58 -2.35 5.67
C HIS A 150 11.34 -2.13 4.37
N CYS A 151 12.66 -1.93 4.43
CA CYS A 151 13.52 -1.79 3.26
C CYS A 151 13.75 -3.12 2.53
N ALA A 152 13.87 -4.23 3.26
CA ALA A 152 14.04 -5.56 2.70
C ALA A 152 12.74 -6.14 2.10
N ALA A 153 11.58 -5.76 2.63
CA ALA A 153 10.29 -6.22 2.14
C ALA A 153 9.83 -5.40 0.91
N PRO A 154 9.75 -6.01 -0.30
CA PRO A 154 9.34 -5.30 -1.50
C PRO A 154 7.98 -4.64 -1.32
N ARG A 155 7.81 -3.44 -1.88
CA ARG A 155 6.54 -2.72 -1.84
C ARG A 155 5.49 -3.46 -2.66
N VAL A 156 4.24 -3.37 -2.23
CA VAL A 156 3.11 -3.81 -3.06
C VAL A 156 3.03 -2.86 -4.25
N ARG A 157 2.99 -3.41 -5.46
CA ARG A 157 2.89 -2.60 -6.67
C ARG A 157 1.47 -2.05 -6.79
N ASN A 158 1.37 -0.78 -7.14
CA ASN A 158 0.14 -0.19 -7.64
C ASN A 158 0.09 -0.50 -9.13
N GLU A 159 -0.35 -1.70 -9.48
CA GLU A 159 -0.52 -2.05 -10.89
C GLU A 159 -1.79 -1.37 -11.40
N PRO A 160 -1.68 -0.52 -12.45
CA PRO A 160 -2.87 0.03 -13.08
C PRO A 160 -3.70 -1.11 -13.66
N ILE A 161 -5.02 -1.01 -13.51
CA ILE A 161 -5.94 -1.96 -14.14
C ILE A 161 -5.94 -1.65 -15.63
N ASP A 162 -5.33 -2.52 -16.42
CA ASP A 162 -5.45 -2.50 -17.86
C ASP A 162 -6.76 -3.18 -18.24
N LEU A 163 -7.80 -2.36 -18.44
CA LEU A 163 -9.12 -2.86 -18.86
C LEU A 163 -9.07 -3.58 -20.21
N GLU A 164 -8.11 -3.26 -21.08
CA GLU A 164 -7.96 -3.87 -22.41
C GLU A 164 -7.44 -5.31 -22.29
N LYS A 165 -6.48 -5.51 -21.40
CA LYS A 165 -5.95 -6.84 -21.10
C LYS A 165 -6.94 -7.73 -20.35
N GLU A 166 -7.69 -7.16 -19.40
CA GLU A 166 -8.82 -7.86 -18.76
C GLU A 166 -9.87 -8.29 -19.79
N LEU A 167 -10.14 -7.44 -20.80
CA LEU A 167 -11.07 -7.76 -21.87
C LEU A 167 -10.62 -8.95 -22.72
N ALA A 168 -9.34 -8.97 -23.10
CA ALA A 168 -8.75 -10.06 -23.86
C ALA A 168 -8.76 -11.39 -23.08
N ASP A 169 -8.53 -11.35 -21.77
CA ASP A 169 -8.59 -12.54 -20.91
C ASP A 169 -10.04 -13.08 -20.78
N ILE A 170 -11.03 -12.19 -20.62
CA ILE A 170 -12.46 -12.55 -20.57
C ILE A 170 -12.91 -13.15 -21.92
N GLU A 171 -12.53 -12.56 -23.04
CA GLU A 171 -12.81 -13.09 -24.38
C GLU A 171 -12.17 -14.47 -24.61
N SER A 172 -10.93 -14.66 -24.17
CA SER A 172 -10.20 -15.93 -24.33
C SER A 172 -10.80 -17.07 -23.48
N ASN A 173 -11.31 -16.75 -22.29
CA ASN A 173 -11.96 -17.73 -21.40
C ASN A 173 -13.36 -18.10 -21.90
N HIS A 174 -14.10 -17.15 -22.50
CA HIS A 174 -15.38 -17.42 -23.13
C HIS A 174 -15.25 -18.29 -24.38
N GLN A 175 -14.20 -18.07 -25.20
CA GLN A 175 -13.91 -18.94 -26.36
C GLN A 175 -13.51 -20.36 -25.93
N ARG A 176 -12.74 -20.52 -24.84
CA ARG A 176 -12.38 -21.84 -24.32
C ARG A 176 -13.57 -22.61 -23.75
N GLY A 177 -14.53 -21.95 -23.10
CA GLY A 177 -15.75 -22.59 -22.61
C GLY A 177 -16.70 -23.05 -23.73
N PHE A 178 -16.67 -22.41 -24.89
CA PHE A 178 -17.45 -22.80 -26.07
C PHE A 178 -16.83 -23.96 -26.87
N LEU A 179 -15.53 -24.20 -26.71
CA LEU A 179 -14.79 -25.27 -27.39
C LEU A 179 -14.67 -26.56 -26.55
N SER A 180 -15.21 -26.57 -25.32
CA SER A 180 -15.20 -27.74 -24.42
C SER A 180 -16.55 -28.48 -24.37
N VAL A 181 -17.42 -28.30 -25.37
CA VAL A 181 -18.68 -29.05 -25.55
C VAL A 181 -18.60 -29.88 -26.81
#